data_AF-A0A9X4AXL6-F1
#
_entry.id   AF-A0A9X4AXL6-F1
#
_cell.length_a   1.000
_cell.length_b   1.000
_cell.length_c   1.000
_cell.angle_alpha   90.00
_cell.angle_beta   90.00
_cell.angle_gamma   90.00
#
_symmetry.space_group_name_H-M   'P 1'
#
loop_
_entity.id
_entity.type
_entity.pdbx_description
1 polymer ?
#
loop_
_entity_poly.entity_id
_entity_poly.type
_entity_poly.pdbx_seq_one_letter_code
_entity_poly.pdbx_strand_id
1 'polypeptide(L)'
;MTTMKGPPGATGPTPPSPGRGSSRRAFSELPPSSEPKAAREPSSPTNPDDKPVSTSSGKPFYTPPPQRGPTPTPPPPATRPTNPASIPPPPMPSSGLGRSTPLPPSPAGFSRGVTPPPPSTTPRSWAPSTQKRNTSHPSSQGSQAPRAISTIPPPPTSPPPPSFAHSTSRPPAPPRAQTLLSARPTVDPGLVTPAARVLDELVALETNERLLIVHDRQNEDVARAFEQVAQERRARVERIDVEALAPRPWGRCPQEVLAAVPGADVTLFAATYEEGEYDARHSFVMAATANRARHVHIVGTSRRAFVNSMLASSTRVFDLIAALRNAMKPHSKLQVRSQAGTSLEVEMAPNLRWFANGSMIRSGQWLNVPYGALVTSPGQVTGTYVVDASMGGGYGSRLGSLSSRPIRLTFEGGRVQRVECRDATVKAYVEKFINEAMGHDRVGLLSLGANIGIAAPLGELIHDENMPGLHLSLGENFASRTGALWTSHGQLAFAAADTDVDLDGEPLIRHGRYVRMV
;
A
#
# COMPACT_ATOMS: atom_id res chain seq x y z
N MET A 1 7.20 -28.28 -59.59
CA MET A 1 6.92 -28.43 -61.04
C MET A 1 5.49 -27.97 -61.30
N THR A 2 5.18 -27.58 -62.54
CA THR A 2 3.99 -26.77 -62.87
C THR A 2 3.06 -27.51 -63.85
N THR A 3 1.84 -26.98 -64.03
CA THR A 3 0.84 -27.21 -65.10
C THR A 3 -0.28 -28.23 -64.86
N MET A 4 -1.47 -28.14 -65.48
CA MET A 4 -2.42 -27.02 -65.75
C MET A 4 -3.50 -27.49 -66.77
N LYS A 5 -4.80 -27.30 -66.45
CA LYS A 5 -6.01 -27.24 -67.33
C LYS A 5 -7.27 -27.45 -66.45
N GLY A 6 -8.41 -26.76 -66.57
CA GLY A 6 -8.77 -25.53 -67.30
C GLY A 6 -10.20 -25.03 -66.90
N PRO A 7 -10.51 -23.71 -66.90
CA PRO A 7 -11.77 -23.11 -66.39
C PRO A 7 -12.79 -22.73 -67.50
N PRO A 8 -14.08 -22.45 -67.18
CA PRO A 8 -14.57 -21.04 -67.15
C PRO A 8 -15.75 -20.75 -66.16
N GLY A 9 -16.26 -19.49 -66.14
CA GLY A 9 -17.54 -19.04 -65.52
C GLY A 9 -17.38 -18.23 -64.21
N ALA A 10 -17.26 -16.89 -64.17
CA ALA A 10 -18.19 -15.80 -64.51
C ALA A 10 -19.41 -15.67 -63.55
N THR A 11 -19.77 -14.53 -62.92
CA THR A 11 -19.23 -13.13 -62.83
C THR A 11 -19.78 -12.42 -61.57
N GLY A 12 -19.15 -11.31 -61.10
CA GLY A 12 -19.64 -10.44 -59.99
C GLY A 12 -20.65 -9.33 -60.42
N PRO A 13 -20.91 -8.24 -59.65
CA PRO A 13 -20.14 -7.67 -58.52
C PRO A 13 -20.96 -7.17 -57.28
N THR A 14 -20.31 -6.44 -56.35
CA THR A 14 -20.82 -5.73 -55.14
C THR A 14 -20.79 -4.18 -55.32
N PRO A 15 -21.12 -3.33 -54.30
CA PRO A 15 -22.26 -3.25 -53.36
C PRO A 15 -23.04 -1.90 -53.55
N PRO A 16 -23.93 -1.47 -52.63
CA PRO A 16 -23.66 -0.18 -51.95
C PRO A 16 -24.20 0.00 -50.50
N SER A 17 -23.84 1.14 -49.90
CA SER A 17 -24.45 1.84 -48.73
C SER A 17 -24.62 3.33 -49.13
N PRO A 18 -25.41 4.22 -48.47
CA PRO A 18 -25.73 4.24 -47.03
C PRO A 18 -27.18 4.66 -46.67
N GLY A 19 -27.48 4.88 -45.36
CA GLY A 19 -28.71 5.54 -44.92
C GLY A 19 -28.78 5.84 -43.41
N ARG A 20 -29.31 7.00 -43.02
CA ARG A 20 -29.62 7.37 -41.62
C ARG A 20 -31.12 7.16 -41.34
N GLY A 21 -31.49 6.68 -40.15
CA GLY A 21 -32.90 6.48 -39.76
C GLY A 21 -33.15 6.69 -38.27
N SER A 22 -34.02 7.64 -37.92
CA SER A 22 -34.40 8.01 -36.55
C SER A 22 -35.17 6.90 -35.81
N SER A 23 -34.78 6.61 -34.57
CA SER A 23 -35.57 5.81 -33.62
C SER A 23 -36.36 6.72 -32.65
N ARG A 24 -37.65 6.92 -32.94
CA ARG A 24 -38.64 7.46 -31.98
C ARG A 24 -40.01 6.77 -32.16
N ARG A 25 -40.32 5.85 -31.24
CA ARG A 25 -41.64 5.50 -30.69
C ARG A 25 -41.33 4.63 -29.45
N ALA A 26 -41.64 5.06 -28.23
CA ALA A 26 -42.93 5.42 -27.63
C ALA A 26 -43.69 4.20 -27.11
N PHE A 27 -44.20 4.35 -25.89
CA PHE A 27 -44.89 3.37 -25.06
C PHE A 27 -45.99 2.59 -25.80
N SER A 28 -46.13 1.31 -25.45
CA SER A 28 -47.44 0.65 -25.39
C SER A 28 -47.70 0.28 -23.94
N GLU A 29 -48.85 0.67 -23.43
CA GLU A 29 -49.36 0.19 -22.14
C GLU A 29 -49.85 -1.26 -22.29
N LEU A 30 -49.96 -1.98 -21.17
CA LEU A 30 -50.68 -3.25 -21.07
C LEU A 30 -51.50 -3.26 -19.76
N PRO A 31 -52.67 -3.95 -19.74
CA PRO A 31 -53.69 -3.78 -18.70
C PRO A 31 -53.37 -4.54 -17.39
N PRO A 32 -54.04 -4.19 -16.28
CA PRO A 32 -53.79 -4.77 -14.96
C PRO A 32 -54.46 -6.14 -14.71
N SER A 33 -54.03 -6.78 -13.61
CA SER A 33 -54.65 -7.91 -12.89
C SER A 33 -54.57 -9.33 -13.49
N SER A 34 -53.70 -10.17 -12.91
CA SER A 34 -54.10 -11.42 -12.23
C SER A 34 -52.95 -11.96 -11.37
N GLU A 35 -53.23 -12.42 -10.15
CA GLU A 35 -52.24 -13.10 -9.29
C GLU A 35 -52.11 -14.59 -9.67
N PRO A 36 -50.90 -15.15 -9.73
CA PRO A 36 -50.68 -16.60 -9.68
C PRO A 36 -50.12 -17.04 -8.32
N LYS A 37 -50.65 -18.15 -7.80
CA LYS A 37 -50.24 -18.78 -6.53
C LYS A 37 -48.77 -19.22 -6.55
N ALA A 38 -48.13 -19.19 -5.38
CA ALA A 38 -46.80 -19.76 -5.19
C ALA A 38 -46.75 -21.26 -5.53
N ALA A 39 -45.71 -21.66 -6.27
CA ALA A 39 -45.35 -23.06 -6.53
C ALA A 39 -43.99 -23.37 -5.88
N ARG A 40 -43.75 -24.64 -5.52
CA ARG A 40 -42.55 -25.07 -4.78
C ARG A 40 -41.35 -25.27 -5.70
N GLU A 41 -40.17 -24.85 -5.24
CA GLU A 41 -38.90 -25.35 -5.78
C GLU A 41 -38.51 -26.73 -5.20
N PRO A 42 -37.74 -27.56 -5.92
CA PRO A 42 -37.28 -28.86 -5.45
C PRO A 42 -36.00 -28.77 -4.61
N SER A 43 -35.90 -29.60 -3.57
CA SER A 43 -34.76 -29.67 -2.65
C SER A 43 -33.56 -30.45 -3.22
N SER A 44 -32.36 -29.90 -3.08
CA SER A 44 -31.10 -30.65 -3.19
C SER A 44 -30.64 -31.20 -1.82
N PRO A 45 -29.83 -32.28 -1.77
CA PRO A 45 -29.70 -33.11 -0.56
C PRO A 45 -28.78 -32.50 0.52
N THR A 46 -29.23 -32.58 1.77
CA THR A 46 -28.46 -32.23 2.97
C THR A 46 -27.59 -33.40 3.45
N ASN A 47 -26.34 -33.11 3.82
CA ASN A 47 -25.47 -34.08 4.50
C ASN A 47 -25.90 -34.23 5.98
N PRO A 48 -25.85 -35.43 6.60
CA PRO A 48 -26.48 -35.67 7.90
C PRO A 48 -25.51 -35.57 9.07
N ASP A 49 -25.42 -34.40 9.74
CA ASP A 49 -24.90 -34.33 11.14
C ASP A 49 -25.29 -33.03 11.89
N ASP A 50 -26.49 -32.50 11.64
CA ASP A 50 -27.04 -31.36 12.40
C ASP A 50 -28.50 -31.61 12.82
N LYS A 51 -28.75 -31.62 14.13
CA LYS A 51 -30.10 -31.62 14.74
C LYS A 51 -30.14 -30.67 15.93
N PRO A 52 -31.00 -29.64 15.94
CA PRO A 52 -31.13 -28.75 17.08
C PRO A 52 -31.86 -29.43 18.25
N VAL A 53 -31.36 -29.21 19.47
CA VAL A 53 -32.03 -29.64 20.71
C VAL A 53 -32.90 -28.49 21.24
N SER A 54 -34.20 -28.78 21.45
CA SER A 54 -35.14 -27.86 22.11
C SER A 54 -35.31 -28.22 23.59
N THR A 55 -35.78 -27.25 24.38
CA THR A 55 -35.78 -27.29 25.85
C THR A 55 -37.08 -27.82 26.46
N SER A 56 -37.01 -28.80 27.36
CA SER A 56 -37.95 -28.93 28.50
C SER A 56 -37.45 -29.85 29.61
N SER A 57 -37.45 -29.33 30.85
CA SER A 57 -37.64 -30.01 32.14
C SER A 57 -37.38 -31.54 32.27
N GLY A 58 -36.33 -31.90 33.03
CA GLY A 58 -36.19 -33.23 33.64
C GLY A 58 -34.88 -33.39 34.43
N LYS A 59 -34.95 -33.74 35.73
CA LYS A 59 -33.77 -34.13 36.52
C LYS A 59 -33.67 -35.66 36.63
N PRO A 60 -32.60 -36.28 36.15
CA PRO A 60 -32.09 -37.55 36.67
C PRO A 60 -30.86 -37.32 37.56
N PHE A 61 -30.59 -38.26 38.47
CA PHE A 61 -29.33 -38.32 39.21
C PHE A 61 -28.18 -38.72 38.28
N TYR A 62 -26.97 -38.20 38.51
CA TYR A 62 -25.76 -38.60 37.79
C TYR A 62 -24.67 -39.03 38.77
N THR A 63 -24.28 -40.31 38.70
CA THR A 63 -23.17 -40.85 39.49
C THR A 63 -21.85 -40.43 38.84
N PRO A 64 -20.87 -39.87 39.58
CA PRO A 64 -19.60 -39.47 38.98
C PRO A 64 -18.77 -40.70 38.54
N PRO A 65 -18.09 -40.65 37.39
CA PRO A 65 -17.16 -41.70 36.97
C PRO A 65 -15.90 -41.74 37.87
N PRO A 66 -15.19 -42.88 37.96
CA PRO A 66 -14.03 -43.01 38.82
C PRO A 66 -12.89 -42.08 38.39
N GLN A 67 -12.25 -41.43 39.37
CA GLN A 67 -11.11 -40.56 39.15
C GLN A 67 -9.91 -41.36 38.61
N ARG A 68 -9.29 -40.89 37.53
CA ARG A 68 -7.94 -41.34 37.16
C ARG A 68 -6.93 -40.63 38.06
N GLY A 69 -6.05 -41.40 38.70
CA GLY A 69 -4.94 -40.85 39.49
C GLY A 69 -3.92 -40.08 38.63
N PRO A 70 -3.05 -39.27 39.26
CA PRO A 70 -2.11 -38.40 38.56
C PRO A 70 -1.05 -39.21 37.78
N THR A 71 -0.81 -38.80 36.54
CA THR A 71 0.29 -39.30 35.71
C THR A 71 1.64 -38.82 36.26
N PRO A 72 2.69 -39.66 36.36
CA PRO A 72 3.98 -39.23 36.89
C PRO A 72 4.68 -38.22 35.98
N THR A 73 5.22 -37.16 36.58
CA THR A 73 6.00 -36.10 35.91
C THR A 73 7.33 -36.64 35.39
N PRO A 74 7.78 -36.30 34.16
CA PRO A 74 9.13 -36.63 33.71
C PRO A 74 10.21 -35.89 34.53
N PRO A 75 11.40 -36.48 34.72
CA PRO A 75 12.48 -35.85 35.49
C PRO A 75 13.09 -34.65 34.75
N PRO A 76 13.63 -33.65 35.47
CA PRO A 76 14.29 -32.50 34.85
C PRO A 76 15.62 -32.88 34.18
N PRO A 77 16.07 -32.13 33.16
CA PRO A 77 17.35 -32.37 32.50
C PRO A 77 18.53 -32.11 33.45
N ALA A 78 19.58 -32.92 33.33
CA ALA A 78 20.74 -32.89 34.23
C ALA A 78 21.53 -31.58 34.14
N THR A 79 21.85 -30.99 35.29
CA THR A 79 22.65 -29.77 35.40
C THR A 79 24.10 -30.00 34.98
N ARG A 80 24.57 -29.28 33.95
CA ARG A 80 26.01 -29.15 33.66
C ARG A 80 26.69 -28.30 34.75
N PRO A 81 27.92 -28.65 35.18
CA PRO A 81 28.64 -27.86 36.18
C PRO A 81 29.04 -26.48 35.64
N THR A 82 28.91 -25.47 36.48
CA THR A 82 29.31 -24.08 36.21
C THR A 82 30.82 -23.91 36.30
N ASN A 83 31.43 -23.26 35.31
CA ASN A 83 32.83 -22.82 35.36
C ASN A 83 32.87 -21.28 35.56
N PRO A 84 33.77 -20.70 36.37
CA PRO A 84 33.62 -19.33 36.85
C PRO A 84 34.17 -18.24 35.91
N ALA A 85 33.59 -17.04 36.05
CA ALA A 85 34.12 -15.71 35.75
C ALA A 85 35.08 -15.54 34.55
N SER A 86 34.58 -14.96 33.46
CA SER A 86 35.41 -14.28 32.45
C SER A 86 35.23 -12.76 32.58
N ILE A 87 36.36 -12.04 32.64
CA ILE A 87 36.42 -10.59 32.90
C ILE A 87 36.26 -9.82 31.57
N PRO A 88 35.46 -8.72 31.51
CA PRO A 88 35.37 -7.90 30.31
C PRO A 88 36.65 -7.07 30.09
N PRO A 89 37.15 -6.92 28.85
CA PRO A 89 38.33 -6.11 28.55
C PRO A 89 38.04 -4.59 28.66
N PRO A 90 39.02 -3.76 29.06
CA PRO A 90 38.89 -2.31 29.12
C PRO A 90 38.92 -1.65 27.72
N PRO A 91 38.40 -0.41 27.59
CA PRO A 91 38.31 0.28 26.30
C PRO A 91 39.66 0.84 25.81
N MET A 92 39.84 0.85 24.48
CA MET A 92 40.98 1.49 23.80
C MET A 92 40.72 2.99 23.57
N PRO A 93 41.68 3.89 23.87
CA PRO A 93 41.55 5.33 23.64
C PRO A 93 41.87 5.73 22.19
N SER A 94 41.45 6.93 21.80
CA SER A 94 41.60 7.50 20.46
C SER A 94 42.83 8.40 20.28
N SER A 95 43.30 8.49 19.03
CA SER A 95 44.09 9.59 18.43
C SER A 95 45.47 9.95 19.01
N GLY A 96 46.50 9.89 18.15
CA GLY A 96 47.83 10.49 18.39
C GLY A 96 48.59 10.68 17.07
N LEU A 97 49.12 11.88 16.83
CA LEU A 97 49.86 12.24 15.61
C LEU A 97 51.37 11.99 15.78
N GLY A 98 52.06 11.51 14.72
CA GLY A 98 53.51 11.30 14.74
C GLY A 98 54.16 11.22 13.35
N ARG A 99 55.03 12.20 13.06
CA ARG A 99 56.04 12.21 11.97
C ARG A 99 57.38 11.67 12.56
N SER A 100 58.47 11.27 11.88
CA SER A 100 58.87 11.23 10.44
C SER A 100 60.26 10.56 10.26
N THR A 101 60.48 9.81 9.16
CA THR A 101 61.76 9.64 8.37
C THR A 101 63.06 9.11 9.05
N PRO A 102 64.14 8.68 8.32
CA PRO A 102 64.31 8.23 6.90
C PRO A 102 65.09 6.88 6.70
N LEU A 103 65.41 6.56 5.43
CA LEU A 103 66.24 5.47 4.82
C LEU A 103 67.78 5.66 5.03
N PRO A 104 68.75 4.88 4.44
CA PRO A 104 68.77 3.64 3.60
C PRO A 104 69.79 2.57 4.17
N PRO A 105 70.51 1.66 3.42
CA PRO A 105 70.41 1.08 2.05
C PRO A 105 70.45 -0.49 1.98
N SER A 106 70.47 -1.06 0.75
CA SER A 106 70.55 -2.52 0.43
C SER A 106 71.96 -3.00 0.01
N PRO A 107 72.20 -4.32 -0.25
CA PRO A 107 72.16 -4.82 -1.65
C PRO A 107 71.83 -6.34 -1.90
N ALA A 108 71.57 -6.68 -3.18
CA ALA A 108 71.60 -7.99 -3.89
C ALA A 108 70.57 -9.11 -3.53
N GLY A 109 70.05 -9.92 -4.48
CA GLY A 109 70.12 -9.85 -5.97
C GLY A 109 69.45 -11.02 -6.75
N PHE A 110 69.13 -10.80 -8.04
CA PHE A 110 68.80 -11.74 -9.16
C PHE A 110 67.64 -12.77 -8.99
N SER A 111 66.49 -12.66 -9.70
CA SER A 111 66.18 -13.00 -11.14
C SER A 111 65.62 -14.43 -11.33
N ARG A 112 64.63 -14.77 -12.19
CA ARG A 112 63.89 -14.12 -13.32
C ARG A 112 62.35 -14.27 -13.12
N GLY A 113 61.45 -13.40 -13.61
CA GLY A 113 60.84 -13.37 -14.98
C GLY A 113 59.50 -14.13 -15.02
N VAL A 114 58.39 -13.73 -15.67
CA VAL A 114 58.07 -12.69 -16.69
C VAL A 114 56.65 -12.10 -16.42
N THR A 115 56.32 -10.89 -16.88
CA THR A 115 55.01 -10.20 -16.69
C THR A 115 54.69 -9.20 -17.84
N PRO A 116 53.46 -8.63 -17.97
CA PRO A 116 52.91 -8.08 -19.24
C PRO A 116 53.05 -6.55 -19.46
N PRO A 117 52.71 -6.02 -20.68
CA PRO A 117 52.76 -4.60 -21.02
C PRO A 117 51.39 -3.88 -21.11
N PRO A 118 51.33 -2.57 -20.77
CA PRO A 118 50.27 -1.64 -21.19
C PRO A 118 50.85 -0.50 -22.11
N PRO A 119 50.33 0.75 -22.19
CA PRO A 119 49.85 1.32 -23.47
C PRO A 119 50.68 2.50 -24.03
N SER A 120 50.31 3.01 -25.23
CA SER A 120 50.94 4.17 -25.88
C SER A 120 49.92 5.07 -26.63
N THR A 121 50.31 6.30 -26.99
CA THR A 121 49.40 7.36 -27.49
C THR A 121 50.04 8.33 -28.51
N THR A 122 49.36 8.54 -29.67
CA THR A 122 49.44 9.76 -30.54
C THR A 122 50.80 10.02 -31.25
N PRO A 123 51.00 11.04 -32.15
CA PRO A 123 50.10 12.12 -32.60
C PRO A 123 50.08 12.45 -34.13
N ARG A 124 49.41 13.58 -34.48
CA ARG A 124 49.37 14.35 -35.76
C ARG A 124 48.48 13.81 -36.90
N SER A 125 48.01 14.61 -37.88
CA SER A 125 47.37 15.96 -37.89
C SER A 125 47.18 16.44 -39.36
N TRP A 126 46.02 17.02 -39.75
CA TRP A 126 45.91 18.14 -40.73
C TRP A 126 44.47 18.73 -40.80
N ALA A 127 44.26 19.78 -41.59
CA ALA A 127 43.22 20.81 -41.40
C ALA A 127 42.26 21.00 -42.64
N PRO A 128 41.17 21.81 -42.54
CA PRO A 128 40.03 21.77 -43.48
C PRO A 128 39.92 22.94 -44.48
N SER A 129 39.08 22.78 -45.53
CA SER A 129 38.60 23.86 -46.43
C SER A 129 37.29 23.43 -47.14
N THR A 130 36.15 24.15 -47.01
CA THR A 130 35.55 25.12 -48.00
C THR A 130 35.11 24.57 -49.37
N GLN A 131 34.03 25.01 -50.06
CA GLN A 131 32.84 25.89 -49.78
C GLN A 131 31.94 25.93 -51.07
N LYS A 132 30.71 26.49 -50.99
CA LYS A 132 29.83 27.05 -52.08
C LYS A 132 28.86 26.05 -52.76
N ARG A 133 27.67 26.40 -53.29
CA ARG A 133 26.76 27.59 -53.26
C ARG A 133 25.37 27.12 -53.77
N ASN A 134 24.19 27.70 -53.47
CA ASN A 134 23.60 29.04 -53.73
C ASN A 134 22.43 29.26 -52.71
N THR A 135 22.20 30.41 -52.05
CA THR A 135 21.52 31.68 -52.47
C THR A 135 20.07 31.51 -52.97
N SER A 136 19.08 32.35 -52.62
CA SER A 136 19.12 33.81 -52.33
C SER A 136 18.12 34.36 -51.25
N HIS A 137 18.20 35.68 -50.99
CA HIS A 137 17.52 36.56 -50.00
C HIS A 137 16.67 37.66 -50.73
N PRO A 138 16.11 38.76 -50.12
CA PRO A 138 16.07 39.30 -48.72
C PRO A 138 14.60 39.38 -48.19
N SER A 139 14.09 40.20 -47.24
CA SER A 139 14.45 41.41 -46.43
C SER A 139 13.73 41.32 -45.04
N SER A 140 13.56 42.28 -44.11
CA SER A 140 13.98 43.67 -43.76
C SER A 140 13.65 43.88 -42.25
N GLN A 141 14.41 44.59 -41.40
CA GLN A 141 14.45 46.06 -41.14
C GLN A 141 13.08 46.76 -40.95
N GLY A 142 12.81 47.55 -39.89
CA GLY A 142 13.58 48.00 -38.71
C GLY A 142 12.70 48.92 -37.80
N SER A 143 13.17 49.72 -36.82
CA SER A 143 14.51 49.92 -36.25
C SER A 143 14.49 50.77 -34.94
N GLN A 144 15.41 50.49 -34.00
CA GLN A 144 16.03 51.38 -32.98
C GLN A 144 15.24 52.09 -31.82
N ALA A 145 15.95 52.21 -30.69
CA ALA A 145 15.75 53.13 -29.55
C ALA A 145 16.88 54.23 -29.60
N PRO A 146 17.34 54.98 -28.56
CA PRO A 146 17.01 55.02 -27.11
C PRO A 146 16.90 56.45 -26.49
N ARG A 147 16.74 56.53 -25.15
CA ARG A 147 17.51 57.45 -24.25
C ARG A 147 17.20 57.17 -22.77
N ALA A 148 18.11 57.58 -21.89
CA ALA A 148 17.94 57.59 -20.44
C ALA A 148 18.54 58.87 -19.85
N ILE A 149 17.96 59.38 -18.75
CA ILE A 149 18.48 60.42 -17.84
C ILE A 149 17.76 60.21 -16.49
N SER A 150 18.41 60.60 -15.39
CA SER A 150 17.89 60.48 -14.00
C SER A 150 17.61 61.86 -13.40
N THR A 151 16.59 62.01 -12.56
CA THR A 151 16.61 62.82 -11.32
C THR A 151 15.30 62.78 -10.49
N ILE A 152 15.46 62.62 -9.17
CA ILE A 152 14.80 63.27 -8.01
C ILE A 152 13.28 63.63 -8.04
N PRO A 153 12.48 63.25 -7.02
CA PRO A 153 11.06 63.63 -6.87
C PRO A 153 10.81 65.00 -6.16
N PRO A 154 9.62 65.60 -6.30
CA PRO A 154 9.26 66.91 -5.73
C PRO A 154 8.71 66.87 -4.27
N PRO A 155 8.69 68.02 -3.55
CA PRO A 155 8.25 68.16 -2.15
C PRO A 155 6.71 68.36 -1.97
N PRO A 156 6.17 68.30 -0.74
CA PRO A 156 4.72 68.27 -0.46
C PRO A 156 4.04 69.65 -0.35
N THR A 157 2.72 69.66 -0.44
CA THR A 157 1.84 70.84 -0.32
C THR A 157 1.04 70.84 1.00
N SER A 158 0.87 72.03 1.60
CA SER A 158 0.22 72.24 2.91
C SER A 158 -1.28 72.62 2.80
N PRO A 159 -2.08 72.52 3.88
CA PRO A 159 -3.56 72.51 3.79
C PRO A 159 -4.25 73.89 3.99
N PRO A 160 -5.55 73.99 3.66
CA PRO A 160 -6.37 75.18 3.93
C PRO A 160 -6.81 75.32 5.41
N PRO A 161 -7.25 76.53 5.83
CA PRO A 161 -7.60 76.86 7.23
C PRO A 161 -8.99 76.37 7.70
N PRO A 162 -9.27 76.34 9.02
CA PRO A 162 -10.42 75.64 9.60
C PRO A 162 -11.70 76.46 9.75
N SER A 163 -12.85 75.77 9.65
CA SER A 163 -14.17 76.27 10.07
C SER A 163 -14.56 75.68 11.44
N PHE A 164 -14.81 76.51 12.44
CA PHE A 164 -15.31 76.06 13.75
C PHE A 164 -16.82 75.76 13.70
N ALA A 165 -17.21 74.60 14.22
CA ALA A 165 -18.59 74.28 14.58
C ALA A 165 -18.58 73.44 15.87
N HIS A 166 -19.34 73.86 16.90
CA HIS A 166 -19.44 73.12 18.15
C HIS A 166 -20.37 71.89 17.98
N SER A 167 -19.92 70.74 18.48
CA SER A 167 -20.78 69.58 18.71
C SER A 167 -20.36 68.88 20.01
N THR A 168 -21.34 68.49 20.83
CA THR A 168 -21.11 67.99 22.19
C THR A 168 -20.75 66.50 22.19
N SER A 169 -19.48 66.18 22.41
CA SER A 169 -18.99 64.80 22.47
C SER A 169 -19.25 64.15 23.84
N ARG A 170 -20.27 63.29 23.93
CA ARG A 170 -20.34 62.24 24.95
C ARG A 170 -19.29 61.16 24.60
N PRO A 171 -18.46 60.67 25.53
CA PRO A 171 -17.46 59.66 25.21
C PRO A 171 -18.13 58.36 24.72
N PRO A 172 -17.56 57.69 23.70
CA PRO A 172 -18.07 56.40 23.25
C PRO A 172 -17.87 55.35 24.35
N ALA A 173 -18.82 54.42 24.46
CA ALA A 173 -18.64 53.25 25.31
C ALA A 173 -17.45 52.40 24.78
N PRO A 174 -16.70 51.71 25.65
CA PRO A 174 -15.65 50.82 25.19
C PRO A 174 -16.24 49.75 24.25
N PRO A 175 -15.53 49.35 23.18
CA PRO A 175 -16.02 48.32 22.28
C PRO A 175 -16.32 47.06 23.09
N ARG A 176 -17.54 46.53 22.98
CA ARG A 176 -17.85 45.18 23.46
C ARG A 176 -16.80 44.25 22.88
N ALA A 177 -16.08 43.53 23.74
CA ALA A 177 -15.18 42.49 23.31
C ALA A 177 -16.00 41.51 22.47
N GLN A 178 -15.81 41.54 21.15
CA GLN A 178 -16.29 40.47 20.30
C GLN A 178 -15.49 39.25 20.71
N THR A 179 -16.14 38.33 21.44
CA THR A 179 -15.60 37.00 21.65
C THR A 179 -15.39 36.43 20.26
N LEU A 180 -14.13 36.40 19.81
CA LEU A 180 -13.75 35.64 18.64
C LEU A 180 -14.12 34.21 18.96
N LEU A 181 -15.25 33.74 18.43
CA LEU A 181 -15.48 32.31 18.28
C LEU A 181 -14.34 31.84 17.38
N SER A 182 -13.28 31.33 18.01
CA SER A 182 -12.15 30.74 17.32
C SER A 182 -12.73 29.69 16.39
N ALA A 183 -12.68 29.97 15.08
CA ALA A 183 -13.40 29.19 14.09
C ALA A 183 -12.93 27.74 14.25
N ARG A 184 -13.87 26.83 14.59
CA ARG A 184 -13.54 25.41 14.74
C ARG A 184 -12.80 24.98 13.46
N PRO A 185 -11.58 24.40 13.55
CA PRO A 185 -10.83 24.00 12.37
C PRO A 185 -11.72 23.21 11.43
N THR A 186 -11.92 23.73 10.22
CA THR A 186 -12.85 23.15 9.25
C THR A 186 -12.28 21.84 8.77
N VAL A 187 -12.93 20.74 9.18
CA VAL A 187 -12.57 19.38 8.76
C VAL A 187 -12.53 19.30 7.24
N ASP A 188 -11.48 18.67 6.71
CA ASP A 188 -11.31 18.51 5.27
C ASP A 188 -12.48 17.69 4.68
N PRO A 189 -13.31 18.27 3.80
CA PRO A 189 -14.49 17.58 3.26
C PRO A 189 -14.13 16.37 2.40
N GLY A 190 -12.91 16.30 1.88
CA GLY A 190 -12.41 15.13 1.15
C GLY A 190 -12.11 13.92 2.05
N LEU A 191 -11.88 14.13 3.35
CA LEU A 191 -11.62 13.06 4.33
C LEU A 191 -12.90 12.49 4.95
N VAL A 192 -14.01 13.25 4.94
CA VAL A 192 -15.29 12.85 5.53
C VAL A 192 -15.86 11.59 4.88
N THR A 193 -15.88 11.48 3.55
CA THR A 193 -16.42 10.28 2.86
C THR A 193 -15.57 9.02 3.09
N PRO A 194 -14.22 9.05 2.98
CA PRO A 194 -13.37 7.94 3.42
C PRO A 194 -13.59 7.52 4.88
N ALA A 195 -13.67 8.47 5.81
CA ALA A 195 -13.90 8.18 7.23
C ALA A 195 -15.30 7.56 7.47
N ALA A 196 -16.33 8.08 6.80
CA ALA A 196 -17.68 7.51 6.81
C ALA A 196 -17.68 6.05 6.32
N ARG A 197 -17.01 5.72 5.22
CA ARG A 197 -16.92 4.32 4.75
C ARG A 197 -16.25 3.39 5.76
N VAL A 198 -15.18 3.84 6.41
CA VAL A 198 -14.54 3.02 7.44
C VAL A 198 -15.45 2.81 8.65
N LEU A 199 -16.12 3.86 9.14
CA LEU A 199 -17.00 3.75 10.31
C LEU A 199 -18.31 3.00 10.00
N ASP A 200 -18.96 3.32 8.88
CA ASP A 200 -20.28 2.79 8.53
C ASP A 200 -20.19 1.40 7.88
N GLU A 201 -19.18 1.12 7.05
CA GLU A 201 -19.09 -0.14 6.28
C GLU A 201 -18.01 -1.13 6.78
N LEU A 202 -16.89 -0.66 7.34
CA LEU A 202 -15.79 -1.56 7.77
C LEU A 202 -15.91 -2.02 9.23
N VAL A 203 -16.26 -1.14 10.17
CA VAL A 203 -16.51 -1.53 11.58
C VAL A 203 -18.00 -1.60 11.96
N ALA A 204 -18.88 -0.97 11.18
CA ALA A 204 -20.30 -0.78 11.50
C ALA A 204 -20.50 -0.15 12.90
N LEU A 205 -20.07 1.11 13.04
CA LEU A 205 -20.16 1.90 14.27
C LEU A 205 -21.62 2.20 14.62
N GLU A 206 -22.06 1.77 15.81
CA GLU A 206 -23.42 2.00 16.31
C GLU A 206 -23.52 3.25 17.21
N THR A 207 -24.74 3.78 17.37
CA THR A 207 -25.02 4.90 18.26
C THR A 207 -24.70 4.54 19.72
N ASN A 208 -24.08 5.47 20.45
CA ASN A 208 -23.55 5.32 21.82
C ASN A 208 -22.36 4.36 21.98
N GLU A 209 -21.76 3.79 20.94
CA GLU A 209 -20.48 3.07 21.08
C GLU A 209 -19.32 4.03 21.40
N ARG A 210 -18.27 3.56 22.10
CA ARG A 210 -17.05 4.33 22.35
C ARG A 210 -16.02 4.08 21.25
N LEU A 211 -15.68 5.14 20.52
CA LEU A 211 -14.58 5.20 19.56
C LEU A 211 -13.39 5.90 20.20
N LEU A 212 -12.28 5.17 20.37
CA LEU A 212 -10.99 5.74 20.73
C LEU A 212 -10.15 6.00 19.47
N ILE A 213 -9.76 7.25 19.25
CA ILE A 213 -8.90 7.69 18.14
C ILE A 213 -7.52 8.05 18.67
N VAL A 214 -6.49 7.38 18.16
CA VAL A 214 -5.09 7.57 18.54
C VAL A 214 -4.34 8.04 17.31
N HIS A 215 -3.66 9.19 17.37
CA HIS A 215 -3.00 9.75 16.18
C HIS A 215 -1.66 10.44 16.48
N ASP A 216 -0.85 10.59 15.43
CA ASP A 216 0.29 11.52 15.41
C ASP A 216 -0.15 12.92 14.95
N ARG A 217 0.76 13.90 14.96
CA ARG A 217 0.40 15.29 14.60
C ARG A 217 0.14 15.46 13.11
N GLN A 218 0.77 14.64 12.26
CA GLN A 218 0.59 14.71 10.80
C GLN A 218 -0.78 14.17 10.35
N ASN A 219 -1.41 13.31 11.15
CA ASN A 219 -2.72 12.70 10.88
C ASN A 219 -3.87 13.38 11.64
N GLU A 220 -3.67 14.58 12.18
CA GLU A 220 -4.71 15.33 12.91
C GLU A 220 -5.98 15.54 12.06
N ASP A 221 -5.86 15.91 10.77
CA ASP A 221 -7.01 16.10 9.88
C ASP A 221 -7.79 14.79 9.62
N VAL A 222 -7.07 13.65 9.53
CA VAL A 222 -7.69 12.32 9.40
C VAL A 222 -8.44 12.00 10.69
N ALA A 223 -7.80 12.16 11.84
CA ALA A 223 -8.38 11.93 13.15
C ALA A 223 -9.61 12.83 13.42
N ARG A 224 -9.59 14.08 12.95
CA ARG A 224 -10.72 15.03 13.01
C ARG A 224 -11.88 14.64 12.09
N ALA A 225 -11.60 14.10 10.90
CA ALA A 225 -12.64 13.58 10.01
C ALA A 225 -13.36 12.37 10.63
N PHE A 226 -12.61 11.44 11.22
CA PHE A 226 -13.18 10.33 12.00
C PHE A 226 -13.96 10.82 13.23
N GLU A 227 -13.45 11.81 13.96
CA GLU A 227 -14.13 12.43 15.10
C GLU A 227 -15.48 13.05 14.70
N GLN A 228 -15.54 13.85 13.64
CA GLN A 228 -16.80 14.45 13.16
C GLN A 228 -17.81 13.38 12.73
N VAL A 229 -17.39 12.44 11.88
CA VAL A 229 -18.27 11.38 11.36
C VAL A 229 -18.85 10.56 12.51
N ALA A 230 -18.03 10.15 13.49
CA ALA A 230 -18.51 9.40 14.65
C ALA A 230 -19.47 10.22 15.53
N GLN A 231 -19.24 11.53 15.71
CA GLN A 231 -20.18 12.42 16.41
C GLN A 231 -21.53 12.55 15.68
N GLU A 232 -21.54 12.56 14.33
CA GLU A 232 -22.78 12.51 13.53
C GLU A 232 -23.57 11.20 13.76
N ARG A 233 -22.89 10.06 13.94
CA ARG A 233 -23.52 8.75 14.28
C ARG A 233 -23.88 8.65 15.77
N ARG A 234 -23.63 9.71 16.56
CA ARG A 234 -23.85 9.77 18.01
C ARG A 234 -23.02 8.75 18.81
N ALA A 235 -21.83 8.42 18.34
CA ALA A 235 -20.85 7.67 19.11
C ALA A 235 -20.15 8.57 20.15
N ARG A 236 -19.65 7.96 21.23
CA ARG A 236 -18.80 8.64 22.23
C ARG A 236 -17.36 8.62 21.73
N VAL A 237 -16.87 9.76 21.25
CA VAL A 237 -15.49 9.87 20.73
C VAL A 237 -14.53 10.34 21.81
N GLU A 238 -13.38 9.69 21.89
CA GLU A 238 -12.21 10.12 22.64
C GLU A 238 -11.02 10.17 21.66
N ARG A 239 -10.24 11.25 21.68
CA ARG A 239 -9.12 11.43 20.74
C ARG A 239 -7.84 11.87 21.46
N ILE A 240 -6.73 11.21 21.12
CA ILE A 240 -5.41 11.42 21.72
C ILE A 240 -4.38 11.75 20.63
N ASP A 241 -3.77 12.95 20.71
CA ASP A 241 -2.48 13.24 20.06
C ASP A 241 -1.37 12.57 20.89
N VAL A 242 -0.76 11.53 20.33
CA VAL A 242 0.30 10.78 21.03
C VAL A 242 1.61 11.59 21.06
N GLU A 243 1.83 12.51 20.11
CA GLU A 243 2.96 13.41 20.13
C GLU A 243 2.81 14.56 21.16
N ALA A 244 1.65 14.70 21.80
CA ALA A 244 1.48 15.53 22.99
C ALA A 244 1.84 14.79 24.29
N LEU A 245 1.98 13.46 24.24
CA LEU A 245 2.34 12.59 25.36
C LEU A 245 3.81 12.18 25.33
N ALA A 246 4.33 11.79 24.16
CA ALA A 246 5.70 11.33 23.98
C ALA A 246 6.28 11.73 22.61
N PRO A 247 7.54 12.18 22.54
CA PRO A 247 8.23 12.44 21.27
C PRO A 247 8.47 11.13 20.51
N ARG A 248 8.61 11.26 19.18
CA ARG A 248 8.90 10.15 18.26
C ARG A 248 10.42 9.97 18.07
N PRO A 249 10.90 8.76 17.74
CA PRO A 249 10.13 7.52 17.51
C PRO A 249 9.67 6.85 18.80
N TRP A 250 8.40 6.41 18.82
CA TRP A 250 7.84 5.64 19.93
C TRP A 250 8.38 4.20 19.96
N GLY A 251 9.45 3.94 20.73
CA GLY A 251 9.95 2.59 20.98
C GLY A 251 9.00 1.70 21.81
N ARG A 252 8.00 2.29 22.47
CA ARG A 252 6.87 1.64 23.16
C ARG A 252 5.64 2.54 23.06
N CYS A 253 4.44 1.96 23.09
CA CYS A 253 3.21 2.74 23.15
C CYS A 253 3.12 3.46 24.51
N PRO A 254 2.81 4.78 24.58
CA PRO A 254 2.66 5.48 25.86
C PRO A 254 1.56 4.84 26.73
N GLN A 255 1.79 4.84 28.05
CA GLN A 255 0.97 4.08 28.98
C GLN A 255 -0.46 4.62 29.08
N GLU A 256 -0.63 5.92 28.87
CA GLU A 256 -1.89 6.66 28.82
C GLU A 256 -2.75 6.18 27.63
N VAL A 257 -2.12 5.98 26.47
CA VAL A 257 -2.77 5.47 25.26
C VAL A 257 -3.27 4.04 25.47
N LEU A 258 -2.47 3.19 26.12
CA LEU A 258 -2.87 1.83 26.48
C LEU A 258 -3.96 1.82 27.56
N ALA A 259 -3.91 2.73 28.54
CA ALA A 259 -4.89 2.87 29.60
C ALA A 259 -6.26 3.37 29.12
N ALA A 260 -6.31 4.04 27.95
CA ALA A 260 -7.57 4.44 27.31
C ALA A 260 -8.28 3.28 26.57
N VAL A 261 -7.61 2.18 26.25
CA VAL A 261 -8.18 1.08 25.44
C VAL A 261 -9.37 0.34 26.09
N PRO A 262 -9.37 0.04 27.41
CA PRO A 262 -10.49 -0.66 28.05
C PRO A 262 -11.83 0.07 27.85
N GLY A 263 -12.86 -0.69 27.48
CA GLY A 263 -14.19 -0.14 27.19
C GLY A 263 -14.27 0.72 25.91
N ALA A 264 -13.34 0.57 24.97
CA ALA A 264 -13.51 1.01 23.59
C ALA A 264 -14.18 -0.11 22.76
N ASP A 265 -15.27 0.20 22.07
CA ASP A 265 -15.96 -0.73 21.17
C ASP A 265 -15.29 -0.73 19.78
N VAL A 266 -14.76 0.44 19.39
CA VAL A 266 -13.94 0.67 18.20
C VAL A 266 -12.66 1.41 18.60
N THR A 267 -11.53 1.04 18.00
CA THR A 267 -10.25 1.78 18.15
C THR A 267 -9.69 2.11 16.77
N LEU A 268 -9.19 3.33 16.60
CA LEU A 268 -8.48 3.79 15.40
C LEU A 268 -7.07 4.20 15.80
N PHE A 269 -6.06 3.73 15.07
CA PHE A 269 -4.69 4.23 15.16
C PHE A 269 -4.30 4.80 13.80
N ALA A 270 -3.95 6.10 13.74
CA ALA A 270 -3.64 6.82 12.50
C ALA A 270 -2.33 7.60 12.63
N ALA A 271 -1.26 7.11 12.01
CA ALA A 271 0.06 7.75 12.07
C ALA A 271 0.87 7.60 10.78
N THR A 272 1.80 8.51 10.53
CA THR A 272 2.89 8.36 9.56
C THR A 272 3.78 7.18 9.95
N TYR A 273 4.37 6.50 8.98
CA TYR A 273 5.34 5.45 9.24
C TYR A 273 6.64 6.07 9.78
N GLU A 274 7.09 5.65 10.96
CA GLU A 274 8.42 5.95 11.48
C GLU A 274 9.19 4.68 11.84
N GLU A 275 10.51 4.79 11.72
CA GLU A 275 11.44 3.66 11.86
C GLU A 275 11.71 3.39 13.36
N GLY A 276 11.54 2.13 13.77
CA GLY A 276 11.60 1.72 15.19
C GLY A 276 10.26 1.66 15.92
N GLU A 277 9.17 2.19 15.37
CA GLU A 277 7.85 2.24 16.05
C GLU A 277 6.99 0.97 15.93
N TYR A 278 7.55 -0.15 15.44
CA TYR A 278 6.78 -1.37 15.24
C TYR A 278 6.20 -1.90 16.56
N ASP A 279 7.00 -2.00 17.62
CA ASP A 279 6.58 -2.55 18.92
C ASP A 279 5.51 -1.69 19.61
N ALA A 280 5.58 -0.36 19.46
CA ALA A 280 4.54 0.55 19.95
C ALA A 280 3.20 0.30 19.24
N ARG A 281 3.20 0.29 17.91
CA ARG A 281 1.98 0.05 17.13
C ARG A 281 1.44 -1.36 17.37
N HIS A 282 2.30 -2.37 17.41
CA HIS A 282 1.92 -3.75 17.69
C HIS A 282 1.30 -3.93 19.08
N SER A 283 1.90 -3.33 20.13
CA SER A 283 1.34 -3.39 21.49
C SER A 283 -0.03 -2.70 21.60
N PHE A 284 -0.28 -1.62 20.85
CA PHE A 284 -1.63 -1.04 20.76
C PHE A 284 -2.64 -1.99 20.08
N VAL A 285 -2.28 -2.61 18.94
CA VAL A 285 -3.14 -3.58 18.24
C VAL A 285 -3.48 -4.78 19.14
N MET A 286 -2.49 -5.29 19.89
CA MET A 286 -2.70 -6.38 20.86
C MET A 286 -3.60 -5.94 22.02
N ALA A 287 -3.43 -4.74 22.57
CA ALA A 287 -4.30 -4.23 23.63
C ALA A 287 -5.75 -4.05 23.14
N ALA A 288 -5.94 -3.49 21.95
CA ALA A 288 -7.26 -3.28 21.35
C ALA A 288 -8.00 -4.60 21.08
N THR A 289 -7.32 -5.57 20.46
CA THR A 289 -7.92 -6.88 20.15
C THR A 289 -8.17 -7.72 21.41
N ALA A 290 -7.30 -7.64 22.43
CA ALA A 290 -7.52 -8.29 23.74
C ALA A 290 -8.73 -7.72 24.51
N ASN A 291 -8.98 -6.41 24.42
CA ASN A 291 -10.21 -5.77 24.93
C ASN A 291 -11.45 -6.01 24.04
N ARG A 292 -11.30 -6.80 22.97
CA ARG A 292 -12.29 -7.10 21.93
C ARG A 292 -12.82 -5.91 21.12
N ALA A 293 -12.10 -4.78 21.09
CA ALA A 293 -12.44 -3.69 20.19
C ALA A 293 -12.37 -4.14 18.72
N ARG A 294 -13.10 -3.46 17.83
CA ARG A 294 -12.88 -3.51 16.38
C ARG A 294 -11.76 -2.51 16.06
N HIS A 295 -10.60 -2.98 15.61
CA HIS A 295 -9.44 -2.10 15.43
C HIS A 295 -9.13 -1.75 13.97
N VAL A 296 -9.12 -0.45 13.66
CA VAL A 296 -8.69 0.12 12.39
C VAL A 296 -7.25 0.63 12.50
N HIS A 297 -6.37 0.16 11.63
CA HIS A 297 -4.97 0.55 11.58
C HIS A 297 -4.67 1.34 10.29
N ILE A 298 -4.23 2.59 10.42
CA ILE A 298 -3.79 3.47 9.31
C ILE A 298 -2.36 3.88 9.60
N VAL A 299 -1.40 3.42 8.78
CA VAL A 299 0.04 3.68 8.99
C VAL A 299 0.75 4.02 7.69
N GLY A 300 1.44 5.16 7.66
CA GLY A 300 2.21 5.60 6.49
C GLY A 300 1.35 6.06 5.31
N THR A 301 0.07 6.30 5.55
CA THR A 301 -0.94 6.68 4.56
C THR A 301 -0.98 8.20 4.36
N SER A 302 -0.77 8.68 3.12
CA SER A 302 -1.01 10.09 2.80
C SER A 302 -2.51 10.39 2.67
N ARG A 303 -2.89 11.67 2.91
CA ARG A 303 -4.24 12.20 2.64
C ARG A 303 -4.73 11.80 1.24
N ARG A 304 -3.87 11.93 0.22
CA ARG A 304 -4.19 11.57 -1.17
C ARG A 304 -4.45 10.08 -1.30
N ALA A 305 -3.63 9.23 -0.70
CA ALA A 305 -3.77 7.79 -0.81
C ALA A 305 -5.04 7.30 -0.09
N PHE A 306 -5.32 7.76 1.13
CA PHE A 306 -6.57 7.44 1.84
C PHE A 306 -7.82 7.79 1.04
N VAL A 307 -7.88 8.99 0.45
CA VAL A 307 -9.02 9.42 -0.38
C VAL A 307 -9.19 8.51 -1.60
N ASN A 308 -8.11 8.20 -2.32
CA ASN A 308 -8.20 7.40 -3.55
C ASN A 308 -8.43 5.91 -3.29
N SER A 309 -7.94 5.35 -2.18
CA SER A 309 -8.18 3.95 -1.80
C SER A 309 -9.53 3.69 -1.13
N MET A 310 -10.31 4.74 -0.84
CA MET A 310 -11.66 4.63 -0.29
C MET A 310 -12.74 5.09 -1.29
N LEU A 311 -12.45 5.09 -2.60
CA LEU A 311 -13.40 5.50 -3.65
C LEU A 311 -14.47 4.43 -3.96
N ALA A 312 -14.14 3.15 -3.82
CA ALA A 312 -15.12 2.07 -3.88
C ALA A 312 -15.86 1.91 -2.53
N SER A 313 -17.08 1.36 -2.56
CA SER A 313 -17.73 0.81 -1.36
C SER A 313 -17.08 -0.52 -0.98
N SER A 314 -16.89 -0.73 0.32
CA SER A 314 -16.33 -1.93 0.95
C SER A 314 -17.08 -3.19 0.53
N THR A 315 -18.41 -3.14 0.45
CA THR A 315 -19.26 -4.26 0.01
C THR A 315 -18.79 -4.80 -1.35
N ARG A 316 -18.68 -3.95 -2.38
CA ARG A 316 -18.21 -4.36 -3.71
C ARG A 316 -16.79 -4.95 -3.70
N VAL A 317 -15.91 -4.44 -2.82
CA VAL A 317 -14.55 -4.98 -2.66
C VAL A 317 -14.59 -6.35 -1.97
N PHE A 318 -15.43 -6.55 -0.96
CA PHE A 318 -15.62 -7.83 -0.27
C PHE A 318 -16.30 -8.88 -1.18
N ASP A 319 -17.30 -8.47 -1.96
CA ASP A 319 -18.00 -9.33 -2.93
C ASP A 319 -17.01 -9.83 -4.01
N LEU A 320 -16.15 -8.96 -4.52
CA LEU A 320 -15.09 -9.34 -5.45
C LEU A 320 -14.07 -10.28 -4.81
N ILE A 321 -13.61 -10.03 -3.58
CA ILE A 321 -12.73 -10.96 -2.85
C ILE A 321 -13.39 -12.34 -2.69
N ALA A 322 -14.70 -12.39 -2.40
CA ALA A 322 -15.45 -13.63 -2.29
C ALA A 322 -15.59 -14.33 -3.65
N ALA A 323 -15.90 -13.61 -4.73
CA ALA A 323 -15.98 -14.15 -6.08
C ALA A 323 -14.64 -14.73 -6.55
N LEU A 324 -13.53 -14.01 -6.32
CA LEU A 324 -12.17 -14.48 -6.60
C LEU A 324 -11.85 -15.74 -5.81
N ARG A 325 -12.15 -15.76 -4.51
CA ARG A 325 -11.91 -16.92 -3.64
C ARG A 325 -12.68 -18.15 -4.10
N ASN A 326 -13.90 -17.97 -4.59
CA ASN A 326 -14.75 -19.05 -5.11
C ASN A 326 -14.29 -19.54 -6.51
N ALA A 327 -13.56 -18.72 -7.27
CA ALA A 327 -13.00 -19.09 -8.58
C ALA A 327 -11.67 -19.86 -8.47
N MET A 328 -10.89 -19.65 -7.40
CA MET A 328 -9.59 -20.29 -7.21
C MET A 328 -9.71 -21.79 -6.90
N LYS A 329 -8.99 -22.61 -7.68
CA LYS A 329 -8.89 -24.06 -7.48
C LYS A 329 -7.59 -24.41 -6.76
N PRO A 330 -7.48 -25.59 -6.11
CA PRO A 330 -6.27 -26.01 -5.38
C PRO A 330 -4.98 -26.06 -6.22
N HIS A 331 -5.10 -26.20 -7.54
CA HIS A 331 -3.99 -26.22 -8.50
C HIS A 331 -4.15 -25.13 -9.59
N SER A 332 -4.85 -24.03 -9.29
CA SER A 332 -5.03 -22.97 -10.28
C SER A 332 -3.69 -22.35 -10.69
N LYS A 333 -3.58 -22.00 -11.97
CA LYS A 333 -2.43 -21.31 -12.55
C LYS A 333 -2.77 -19.87 -12.86
N LEU A 334 -1.84 -18.97 -12.59
CA LEU A 334 -1.93 -17.56 -12.98
C LEU A 334 -0.82 -17.24 -13.98
N GLN A 335 -1.17 -16.66 -15.12
CA GLN A 335 -0.21 -16.08 -16.06
C GLN A 335 -0.30 -14.56 -15.96
N VAL A 336 0.83 -13.90 -15.65
CA VAL A 336 0.89 -12.46 -15.36
C VAL A 336 1.79 -11.76 -16.37
N ARG A 337 1.30 -10.67 -16.97
CA ARG A 337 2.03 -9.92 -18.00
C ARG A 337 1.88 -8.40 -17.77
N SER A 338 2.87 -7.60 -18.12
CA SER A 338 2.70 -6.13 -18.19
C SER A 338 3.57 -5.49 -19.27
N GLN A 339 3.22 -4.28 -19.72
CA GLN A 339 4.01 -3.54 -20.72
C GLN A 339 5.41 -3.15 -20.21
N ALA A 340 5.59 -3.03 -18.89
CA ALA A 340 6.91 -2.82 -18.28
C ALA A 340 7.82 -4.06 -18.37
N GLY A 341 7.26 -5.22 -18.75
CA GLY A 341 7.99 -6.48 -18.98
C GLY A 341 7.84 -7.50 -17.85
N THR A 342 6.78 -7.44 -17.05
CA THR A 342 6.39 -8.58 -16.22
C THR A 342 5.98 -9.74 -17.14
N SER A 343 6.44 -10.93 -16.81
CA SER A 343 6.10 -12.20 -17.46
C SER A 343 6.32 -13.34 -16.45
N LEU A 344 5.27 -13.71 -15.72
CA LEU A 344 5.29 -14.78 -14.72
C LEU A 344 4.33 -15.91 -15.08
N GLU A 345 4.73 -17.14 -14.76
CA GLU A 345 3.81 -18.22 -14.44
C GLU A 345 3.85 -18.47 -12.92
N VAL A 346 2.65 -18.61 -12.34
CA VAL A 346 2.45 -18.96 -10.92
C VAL A 346 1.54 -20.17 -10.84
N GLU A 347 1.90 -21.14 -10.00
CA GLU A 347 1.06 -22.31 -9.70
C GLU A 347 0.67 -22.33 -8.21
N MET A 348 -0.61 -22.52 -7.93
CA MET A 348 -1.12 -22.74 -6.56
C MET A 348 -0.85 -24.18 -6.10
N ALA A 349 -0.61 -24.35 -4.79
CA ALA A 349 -0.45 -25.66 -4.18
C ALA A 349 -1.66 -26.02 -3.30
N PRO A 350 -2.14 -27.27 -3.30
CA PRO A 350 -3.42 -27.66 -2.72
C PRO A 350 -3.45 -27.61 -1.18
N ASN A 351 -2.29 -27.57 -0.53
CA ASN A 351 -2.17 -27.39 0.92
C ASN A 351 -2.20 -25.90 1.35
N LEU A 352 -2.17 -24.96 0.41
CA LEU A 352 -2.12 -23.53 0.69
C LEU A 352 -3.52 -22.91 0.61
N ARG A 353 -3.77 -21.94 1.49
CA ARG A 353 -5.10 -21.38 1.74
C ARG A 353 -5.12 -19.87 1.50
N TRP A 354 -6.05 -19.45 0.65
CA TRP A 354 -6.39 -18.04 0.46
C TRP A 354 -7.11 -17.46 1.69
N PHE A 355 -6.70 -16.25 2.10
CA PHE A 355 -7.38 -15.43 3.09
C PHE A 355 -7.71 -14.05 2.52
N ALA A 356 -8.74 -13.40 3.07
CA ALA A 356 -9.11 -12.04 2.70
C ALA A 356 -8.28 -11.02 3.50
N ASN A 357 -7.66 -10.07 2.79
CA ASN A 357 -7.27 -8.77 3.33
C ASN A 357 -8.39 -7.77 2.99
N GLY A 358 -9.57 -7.96 3.59
CA GLY A 358 -10.78 -7.21 3.25
C GLY A 358 -12.04 -7.93 3.71
N SER A 359 -12.55 -7.54 4.88
CA SER A 359 -13.86 -7.93 5.40
C SER A 359 -14.26 -6.97 6.52
N MET A 360 -15.56 -6.86 6.82
CA MET A 360 -16.04 -6.17 8.02
C MET A 360 -15.34 -6.72 9.28
N ILE A 361 -14.81 -5.82 10.11
CA ILE A 361 -14.03 -6.13 11.31
C ILE A 361 -14.99 -6.52 12.44
N ARG A 362 -14.82 -7.72 12.99
CA ARG A 362 -15.61 -8.20 14.15
C ARG A 362 -14.92 -7.86 15.47
N SER A 363 -15.65 -7.94 16.59
CA SER A 363 -15.11 -7.75 17.94
C SER A 363 -13.86 -8.61 18.17
N GLY A 364 -12.75 -7.99 18.56
CA GLY A 364 -11.44 -8.64 18.75
C GLY A 364 -10.62 -8.86 17.47
N GLN A 365 -11.06 -8.31 16.34
CA GLN A 365 -10.31 -8.33 15.07
C GLN A 365 -9.74 -6.96 14.74
N TRP A 366 -8.78 -6.95 13.80
CA TRP A 366 -8.18 -5.73 13.26
C TRP A 366 -7.93 -5.86 11.76
N LEU A 367 -7.81 -4.72 11.08
CA LEU A 367 -7.41 -4.64 9.68
C LEU A 367 -6.63 -3.35 9.42
N ASN A 368 -5.73 -3.39 8.43
CA ASN A 368 -5.19 -2.16 7.84
C ASN A 368 -6.27 -1.46 7.01
N VAL A 369 -6.18 -0.13 6.90
CA VAL A 369 -6.90 0.66 5.92
C VAL A 369 -5.87 1.40 5.04
N PRO A 370 -5.93 1.24 3.71
CA PRO A 370 -6.92 0.46 2.97
C PRO A 370 -6.72 -1.06 3.08
N TYR A 371 -7.77 -1.71 2.61
CA TYR A 371 -7.91 -3.13 2.39
C TYR A 371 -8.39 -3.33 0.95
N GLY A 372 -8.57 -4.60 0.58
CA GLY A 372 -9.05 -5.01 -0.72
C GLY A 372 -8.05 -5.89 -1.44
N ALA A 373 -7.66 -7.03 -0.86
CA ALA A 373 -6.91 -8.05 -1.58
C ALA A 373 -7.32 -9.47 -1.16
N LEU A 374 -7.23 -10.43 -2.09
CA LEU A 374 -7.24 -11.86 -1.79
C LEU A 374 -5.78 -12.36 -1.76
N VAL A 375 -5.36 -12.98 -0.66
CA VAL A 375 -3.94 -13.19 -0.34
C VAL A 375 -3.66 -14.66 -0.01
N THR A 376 -2.54 -15.20 -0.49
CA THR A 376 -2.07 -16.57 -0.18
C THR A 376 -0.55 -16.63 -0.23
N SER A 377 0.04 -17.76 0.18
CA SER A 377 1.39 -18.14 -0.28
C SER A 377 1.26 -18.93 -1.59
N PRO A 378 2.07 -18.66 -2.63
CA PRO A 378 2.05 -19.43 -3.88
C PRO A 378 2.79 -20.78 -3.74
N GLY A 379 2.50 -21.74 -4.62
CA GLY A 379 3.23 -23.00 -4.70
C GLY A 379 4.55 -22.85 -5.46
N GLN A 380 4.47 -22.36 -6.69
CA GLN A 380 5.61 -22.04 -7.57
C GLN A 380 5.44 -20.64 -8.17
N VAL A 381 6.55 -19.92 -8.36
CA VAL A 381 6.62 -18.67 -9.15
C VAL A 381 7.87 -18.73 -10.02
N THR A 382 7.73 -18.55 -11.34
CA THR A 382 8.83 -18.58 -12.30
C THR A 382 8.65 -17.48 -13.35
N GLY A 383 9.75 -16.86 -13.77
CA GLY A 383 9.77 -15.77 -14.77
C GLY A 383 10.25 -14.44 -14.19
N THR A 384 9.87 -13.31 -14.80
CA THR A 384 10.29 -11.97 -14.36
C THR A 384 9.10 -11.15 -13.85
N TYR A 385 9.23 -10.60 -12.64
CA TYR A 385 8.32 -9.60 -12.08
C TYR A 385 8.96 -8.22 -12.18
N VAL A 386 8.18 -7.20 -12.55
CA VAL A 386 8.63 -5.81 -12.65
C VAL A 386 7.85 -4.96 -11.66
N VAL A 387 8.57 -4.37 -10.71
CA VAL A 387 8.04 -3.50 -9.67
C VAL A 387 8.18 -2.05 -10.15
N ASP A 388 7.08 -1.49 -10.63
CA ASP A 388 6.96 -0.13 -11.17
C ASP A 388 5.90 0.72 -10.45
N ALA A 389 5.11 0.14 -9.54
CA ALA A 389 4.25 0.90 -8.62
C ALA A 389 5.04 1.37 -7.39
N SER A 390 5.30 0.49 -6.42
CA SER A 390 5.99 0.82 -5.16
C SER A 390 6.56 -0.40 -4.42
N MET A 391 7.33 -0.14 -3.37
CA MET A 391 8.00 -1.15 -2.52
C MET A 391 7.83 -0.77 -1.04
N GLY A 392 7.72 -1.78 -0.17
CA GLY A 392 7.62 -1.63 1.28
C GLY A 392 8.96 -1.54 2.01
N GLY A 393 8.90 -1.73 3.33
CA GLY A 393 10.04 -1.56 4.23
C GLY A 393 10.38 -0.09 4.50
N GLY A 394 11.24 0.15 5.50
CA GLY A 394 11.59 1.50 5.94
C GLY A 394 12.20 2.37 4.85
N TYR A 395 12.99 1.79 3.93
CA TYR A 395 13.49 2.53 2.77
C TYR A 395 12.41 2.73 1.69
N GLY A 396 11.63 1.70 1.37
CA GLY A 396 10.60 1.74 0.31
C GLY A 396 9.50 2.78 0.55
N SER A 397 9.06 2.94 1.80
CA SER A 397 8.09 3.98 2.19
C SER A 397 8.53 5.42 1.83
N ARG A 398 9.84 5.65 1.68
CA ARG A 398 10.44 6.95 1.32
C ARG A 398 10.72 7.11 -0.18
N LEU A 399 10.36 6.12 -1.02
CA LEU A 399 10.66 6.13 -2.46
C LEU A 399 9.57 6.71 -3.37
N GLY A 400 8.30 6.65 -2.94
CA GLY A 400 7.16 6.95 -3.79
C GLY A 400 7.07 5.98 -4.99
N SER A 401 6.63 6.49 -6.15
CA SER A 401 6.48 5.69 -7.36
C SER A 401 7.82 5.16 -7.90
N LEU A 402 7.86 3.88 -8.23
CA LEU A 402 8.98 3.22 -8.89
C LEU A 402 8.91 3.27 -10.43
N SER A 403 7.88 3.87 -11.01
CA SER A 403 7.60 3.88 -12.46
C SER A 403 8.78 4.33 -13.34
N SER A 404 9.55 5.32 -12.89
CA SER A 404 10.76 5.76 -13.59
C SER A 404 11.98 4.86 -13.37
N ARG A 405 12.04 4.15 -12.23
CA ARG A 405 13.18 3.37 -11.73
C ARG A 405 12.75 1.95 -11.30
N PRO A 406 12.14 1.15 -12.19
CA PRO A 406 11.55 -0.13 -11.80
C PRO A 406 12.59 -1.15 -11.38
N ILE A 407 12.19 -2.03 -10.46
CA ILE A 407 12.98 -3.19 -10.02
C ILE A 407 12.52 -4.41 -10.81
N ARG A 408 13.44 -5.14 -11.44
CA ARG A 408 13.16 -6.44 -12.05
C ARG A 408 13.65 -7.54 -11.13
N LEU A 409 12.77 -8.47 -10.77
CA LEU A 409 13.05 -9.65 -9.99
C LEU A 409 12.83 -10.87 -10.88
N THR A 410 13.86 -11.68 -11.12
CA THR A 410 13.70 -12.95 -11.83
C THR A 410 13.60 -14.08 -10.83
N PHE A 411 12.57 -14.90 -10.97
CA PHE A 411 12.20 -16.00 -10.10
C PHE A 411 12.38 -17.35 -10.78
N GLU A 412 12.82 -18.33 -9.99
CA GLU A 412 12.77 -19.75 -10.31
C GLU A 412 12.37 -20.51 -9.03
N GLY A 413 11.38 -21.40 -9.12
CA GLY A 413 10.93 -22.21 -7.98
C GLY A 413 10.39 -21.39 -6.79
N GLY A 414 9.90 -20.17 -7.05
CA GLY A 414 9.50 -19.22 -6.01
C GLY A 414 10.63 -18.45 -5.33
N ARG A 415 11.89 -18.55 -5.80
CA ARG A 415 13.07 -17.85 -5.23
C ARG A 415 13.69 -16.86 -6.21
N VAL A 416 14.16 -15.72 -5.70
CA VAL A 416 14.86 -14.68 -6.47
C VAL A 416 16.23 -15.20 -6.92
N GLN A 417 16.41 -15.32 -8.24
CA GLN A 417 17.69 -15.64 -8.86
C GLN A 417 18.47 -14.39 -9.30
N ARG A 418 17.78 -13.27 -9.51
CA ARG A 418 18.38 -12.02 -10.01
C ARG A 418 17.57 -10.79 -9.62
N VAL A 419 18.26 -9.75 -9.17
CA VAL A 419 17.71 -8.40 -8.90
C VAL A 419 18.36 -7.41 -9.85
N GLU A 420 17.55 -6.60 -10.55
CA GLU A 420 18.05 -5.52 -11.40
C GLU A 420 17.27 -4.23 -11.15
N CYS A 421 17.98 -3.13 -10.92
CA CYS A 421 17.40 -1.79 -10.94
C CYS A 421 18.48 -0.81 -11.42
N ARG A 422 18.06 0.25 -12.14
CA ARG A 422 18.97 1.35 -12.53
C ARG A 422 19.42 2.20 -11.34
N ASP A 423 18.64 2.18 -10.26
CA ASP A 423 18.93 2.83 -8.99
C ASP A 423 19.73 1.85 -8.12
N ALA A 424 21.03 2.11 -7.99
CA ALA A 424 21.95 1.23 -7.28
C ALA A 424 21.65 1.14 -5.78
N THR A 425 21.06 2.18 -5.18
CA THR A 425 20.69 2.18 -3.75
C THR A 425 19.43 1.36 -3.51
N VAL A 426 18.43 1.47 -4.39
CA VAL A 426 17.26 0.57 -4.39
C VAL A 426 17.67 -0.88 -4.63
N LYS A 427 18.56 -1.14 -5.59
CA LYS A 427 19.10 -2.48 -5.85
C LYS A 427 19.79 -3.05 -4.60
N ALA A 428 20.71 -2.30 -4.00
CA ALA A 428 21.45 -2.72 -2.82
C ALA A 428 20.55 -2.93 -1.59
N TYR A 429 19.44 -2.20 -1.44
CA TYR A 429 18.47 -2.43 -0.37
C TYR A 429 17.75 -3.77 -0.50
N VAL A 430 17.28 -4.11 -1.71
CA VAL A 430 16.67 -5.42 -2.00
C VAL A 430 17.70 -6.54 -1.86
N GLU A 431 18.90 -6.36 -2.41
CA GLU A 431 19.99 -7.34 -2.29
C GLU A 431 20.47 -7.54 -0.85
N LYS A 432 20.42 -6.51 0.01
CA LYS A 432 20.61 -6.70 1.46
C LYS A 432 19.51 -7.59 2.03
N PHE A 433 18.24 -7.25 1.81
CA PHE A 433 17.10 -7.96 2.42
C PHE A 433 17.14 -9.45 2.09
N ILE A 434 17.27 -9.83 0.82
CA ILE A 434 17.24 -11.25 0.39
C ILE A 434 18.39 -12.10 0.97
N ASN A 435 19.49 -11.46 1.39
CA ASN A 435 20.64 -12.12 2.03
C ASN A 435 20.63 -12.03 3.57
N GLU A 436 19.66 -11.36 4.17
CA GLU A 436 19.66 -11.06 5.62
C GLU A 436 19.13 -12.21 6.48
N ALA A 437 18.21 -13.05 5.98
CA ALA A 437 17.73 -14.25 6.67
C ALA A 437 17.22 -15.34 5.72
N MET A 438 17.12 -16.57 6.24
CA MET A 438 16.62 -17.73 5.48
C MET A 438 15.19 -17.50 4.99
N GLY A 439 14.99 -17.54 3.67
CA GLY A 439 13.67 -17.37 3.04
C GLY A 439 13.32 -15.94 2.66
N HIS A 440 14.16 -14.94 2.97
CA HIS A 440 14.00 -13.58 2.44
C HIS A 440 14.17 -13.50 0.91
N ASP A 441 14.77 -14.52 0.29
CA ASP A 441 14.86 -14.69 -1.17
C ASP A 441 13.59 -15.31 -1.78
N ARG A 442 12.69 -15.88 -0.96
CA ARG A 442 11.52 -16.64 -1.41
C ARG A 442 10.25 -15.79 -1.36
N VAL A 443 9.38 -15.95 -2.35
CA VAL A 443 8.02 -15.39 -2.36
C VAL A 443 7.24 -15.99 -1.18
N GLY A 444 6.97 -15.15 -0.17
CA GLY A 444 6.17 -15.49 1.00
C GLY A 444 4.68 -15.36 0.73
N LEU A 445 4.26 -14.22 0.15
CA LEU A 445 2.87 -13.96 -0.24
C LEU A 445 2.72 -13.54 -1.71
N LEU A 446 1.54 -13.84 -2.21
CA LEU A 446 0.94 -13.30 -3.43
C LEU A 446 -0.41 -12.68 -3.05
N SER A 447 -0.63 -11.45 -3.49
CA SER A 447 -1.87 -10.70 -3.33
C SER A 447 -2.50 -10.44 -4.70
N LEU A 448 -3.77 -10.78 -4.87
CA LEU A 448 -4.60 -10.27 -5.94
C LEU A 448 -5.40 -9.09 -5.39
N GLY A 449 -5.02 -7.88 -5.77
CA GLY A 449 -5.69 -6.68 -5.31
C GLY A 449 -7.07 -6.53 -5.96
N ALA A 450 -8.06 -6.17 -5.14
CA ALA A 450 -9.50 -6.16 -5.43
C ALA A 450 -10.15 -4.81 -5.08
N ASN A 451 -9.38 -3.81 -4.62
CA ASN A 451 -9.86 -2.46 -4.40
C ASN A 451 -9.98 -1.71 -5.74
N ILE A 452 -11.08 -1.95 -6.44
CA ILE A 452 -11.46 -1.30 -7.72
C ILE A 452 -11.62 0.23 -7.64
N GLY A 453 -11.46 0.84 -6.46
CA GLY A 453 -11.35 2.29 -6.30
C GLY A 453 -9.96 2.83 -6.67
N ILE A 454 -8.91 2.03 -6.50
CA ILE A 454 -7.52 2.40 -6.80
C ILE A 454 -7.28 2.21 -8.30
N ALA A 455 -7.61 3.22 -9.09
CA ALA A 455 -7.57 3.17 -10.55
C ALA A 455 -6.16 3.33 -11.17
N ALA A 456 -5.14 3.64 -10.36
CA ALA A 456 -3.74 3.79 -10.75
C ALA A 456 -2.83 3.73 -9.50
N PRO A 457 -1.53 3.38 -9.65
CA PRO A 457 -0.57 3.42 -8.55
C PRO A 457 -0.53 4.76 -7.82
N LEU A 458 -0.59 4.70 -6.49
CA LEU A 458 -0.40 5.84 -5.62
C LEU A 458 1.09 6.03 -5.30
N GLY A 459 1.90 4.97 -5.29
CA GLY A 459 3.31 5.01 -4.87
C GLY A 459 3.49 4.76 -3.37
N GLU A 460 2.48 4.20 -2.71
CA GLU A 460 2.40 3.96 -1.27
C GLU A 460 1.95 2.50 -1.09
N LEU A 461 2.87 1.59 -0.75
CA LEU A 461 2.67 0.14 -0.89
C LEU A 461 1.36 -0.39 -0.29
N ILE A 462 1.03 -0.01 0.95
CA ILE A 462 -0.16 -0.50 1.66
C ILE A 462 -1.46 -0.17 0.88
N HIS A 463 -1.44 0.85 0.02
CA HIS A 463 -2.52 1.14 -0.91
C HIS A 463 -2.33 0.36 -2.22
N ASP A 464 -1.16 0.45 -2.84
CA ASP A 464 -0.87 -0.15 -4.15
C ASP A 464 -1.03 -1.68 -4.16
N GLU A 465 -0.76 -2.39 -3.06
CA GLU A 465 -0.93 -3.85 -2.98
C GLU A 465 -2.40 -4.32 -2.94
N ASN A 466 -3.35 -3.37 -2.87
CA ASN A 466 -4.79 -3.64 -2.94
C ASN A 466 -5.40 -3.21 -4.29
N MET A 467 -4.67 -2.59 -5.21
CA MET A 467 -5.21 -2.16 -6.52
C MET A 467 -5.40 -3.35 -7.49
N PRO A 468 -6.23 -3.25 -8.54
CA PRO A 468 -6.52 -4.39 -9.41
C PRO A 468 -5.29 -4.89 -10.18
N GLY A 469 -4.70 -5.99 -9.73
CA GLY A 469 -3.48 -6.57 -10.27
C GLY A 469 -2.97 -7.74 -9.45
N LEU A 470 -1.75 -8.19 -9.74
CA LEU A 470 -1.02 -9.18 -8.94
C LEU A 470 0.24 -8.56 -8.31
N HIS A 471 0.38 -8.77 -7.00
CA HIS A 471 1.45 -8.21 -6.18
C HIS A 471 2.12 -9.31 -5.34
N LEU A 472 3.40 -9.13 -5.02
CA LEU A 472 4.22 -10.17 -4.38
C LEU A 472 4.96 -9.62 -3.16
N SER A 473 5.22 -10.48 -2.17
CA SER A 473 6.19 -10.19 -1.11
C SER A 473 7.16 -11.33 -0.89
N LEU A 474 8.38 -10.98 -0.51
CA LEU A 474 9.42 -11.91 -0.10
C LEU A 474 9.46 -12.06 1.43
N GLY A 475 9.94 -13.20 1.93
CA GLY A 475 10.05 -13.49 3.36
C GLY A 475 8.78 -14.12 3.96
N GLU A 476 8.19 -13.45 4.95
CA GLU A 476 7.02 -13.94 5.70
C GLU A 476 5.84 -14.31 4.78
N ASN A 477 5.19 -15.41 5.14
CA ASN A 477 4.11 -16.05 4.40
C ASN A 477 2.85 -16.27 5.25
N PHE A 478 2.86 -15.85 6.52
CA PHE A 478 1.76 -15.99 7.48
C PHE A 478 1.25 -17.44 7.56
N ALA A 479 2.14 -18.41 7.79
CA ALA A 479 1.87 -19.85 7.82
C ALA A 479 0.59 -20.26 8.58
N SER A 480 0.27 -19.59 9.70
CA SER A 480 -0.96 -19.82 10.48
C SER A 480 -2.26 -19.53 9.70
N ARG A 481 -2.22 -18.58 8.74
CA ARG A 481 -3.28 -18.28 7.78
C ARG A 481 -3.14 -19.11 6.50
N THR A 482 -1.98 -19.09 5.86
CA THR A 482 -1.78 -19.69 4.53
C THR A 482 -1.64 -21.21 4.53
N GLY A 483 -1.33 -21.85 5.66
CA GLY A 483 -1.03 -23.29 5.69
C GLY A 483 0.34 -23.66 5.11
N ALA A 484 1.24 -22.68 4.96
CA ALA A 484 2.61 -22.91 4.52
C ALA A 484 3.41 -23.74 5.54
N LEU A 485 4.20 -24.70 5.05
CA LEU A 485 5.04 -25.60 5.86
C LEU A 485 6.44 -25.01 6.17
N TRP A 486 6.58 -23.70 6.02
CA TRP A 486 7.79 -22.91 6.27
C TRP A 486 7.36 -21.52 6.75
N THR A 487 8.28 -20.72 7.29
CA THR A 487 8.07 -19.31 7.64
C THR A 487 9.42 -18.58 7.56
N SER A 488 9.41 -17.25 7.58
CA SER A 488 10.62 -16.40 7.59
C SER A 488 10.29 -15.09 8.32
N HIS A 489 11.18 -14.62 9.19
CA HIS A 489 10.94 -13.43 10.01
C HIS A 489 11.32 -12.15 9.27
N GLY A 490 10.32 -11.47 8.73
CA GLY A 490 10.49 -10.21 8.00
C GLY A 490 9.87 -10.29 6.61
N GLN A 491 9.44 -9.16 6.07
CA GLN A 491 8.71 -9.11 4.80
C GLN A 491 9.15 -7.91 3.98
N LEU A 492 9.39 -8.12 2.69
CA LEU A 492 9.58 -7.04 1.71
C LEU A 492 8.57 -7.22 0.58
N ALA A 493 7.59 -6.32 0.52
CA ALA A 493 6.45 -6.38 -0.40
C ALA A 493 6.59 -5.37 -1.54
N PHE A 494 6.00 -5.70 -2.69
CA PHE A 494 6.25 -5.07 -3.98
C PHE A 494 4.98 -5.03 -4.84
N ALA A 495 4.52 -3.83 -5.21
CA ALA A 495 3.39 -3.62 -6.11
C ALA A 495 3.84 -3.33 -7.56
N ALA A 496 3.00 -3.72 -8.52
CA ALA A 496 3.25 -3.57 -9.96
C ALA A 496 2.00 -3.04 -10.68
N ALA A 497 2.18 -2.10 -11.58
CA ALA A 497 1.14 -1.41 -12.33
C ALA A 497 0.65 -2.23 -13.54
N ASP A 498 -0.60 -1.98 -13.95
CA ASP A 498 -1.19 -2.41 -15.22
C ASP A 498 -0.92 -3.88 -15.60
N THR A 499 -0.94 -4.77 -14.61
CA THR A 499 -0.74 -6.21 -14.81
C THR A 499 -1.99 -6.84 -15.43
N ASP A 500 -1.82 -7.45 -16.60
CA ASP A 500 -2.76 -8.42 -17.13
C ASP A 500 -2.60 -9.73 -16.34
N VAL A 501 -3.71 -10.34 -15.93
CA VAL A 501 -3.73 -11.64 -15.25
C VAL A 501 -4.73 -12.56 -15.94
N ASP A 502 -4.28 -13.77 -16.26
CA ASP A 502 -5.14 -14.91 -16.60
C ASP A 502 -5.25 -15.85 -15.40
N LEU A 503 -6.41 -16.50 -15.25
CA LEU A 503 -6.67 -17.57 -14.28
C LEU A 503 -7.06 -18.82 -15.06
N ASP A 504 -6.27 -19.89 -14.92
CA ASP A 504 -6.45 -21.16 -15.62
C ASP A 504 -6.55 -21.01 -17.16
N GLY A 505 -5.83 -20.04 -17.72
CA GLY A 505 -5.82 -19.68 -19.15
C GLY A 505 -6.92 -18.69 -19.57
N GLU A 506 -7.87 -18.38 -18.71
CA GLU A 506 -8.98 -17.46 -18.98
C GLU A 506 -8.68 -16.03 -18.50
N PRO A 507 -9.02 -14.96 -19.25
CA PRO A 507 -8.80 -13.58 -18.82
C PRO A 507 -9.50 -13.25 -17.50
N LEU A 508 -8.77 -12.68 -16.54
CA LEU A 508 -9.29 -12.20 -15.24
C LEU A 508 -9.11 -10.69 -15.08
N ILE A 509 -7.89 -10.19 -15.32
CA ILE A 509 -7.52 -8.76 -15.27
C ILE A 509 -6.91 -8.36 -16.61
N ARG A 510 -7.25 -7.16 -17.10
CA ARG A 510 -6.59 -6.48 -18.23
C ARG A 510 -6.39 -5.00 -17.91
N HIS A 511 -5.19 -4.48 -18.19
CA HIS A 511 -4.85 -3.05 -18.02
C HIS A 511 -5.27 -2.47 -16.65
N GLY A 512 -4.91 -3.17 -15.57
CA GLY A 512 -5.22 -2.75 -14.20
C GLY A 512 -6.72 -2.77 -13.87
N ARG A 513 -7.52 -3.61 -14.54
CA ARG A 513 -8.98 -3.73 -14.34
C ARG A 513 -9.46 -5.16 -14.48
N TYR A 514 -10.36 -5.58 -13.60
CA TYR A 514 -11.08 -6.84 -13.76
C TYR A 514 -11.99 -6.80 -14.99
N VAL A 515 -11.95 -7.84 -15.81
CA VAL A 515 -12.83 -8.02 -16.99
C VAL A 515 -13.99 -8.98 -16.72
N ARG A 516 -14.07 -9.53 -15.51
CA ARG A 516 -15.09 -10.44 -14.97
C ARG A 516 -15.26 -10.18 -13.47
N MET A 517 -16.37 -10.63 -12.89
CA MET A 517 -16.64 -10.63 -11.42
C MET A 517 -16.85 -9.24 -10.76
N VAL A 518 -17.10 -8.15 -11.51
CA VAL A 518 -17.15 -6.74 -11.01
C VAL A 518 -18.37 -5.96 -11.52
#